data_AF-A0A1G3KE63-F1
#
_entry.id   AF-A0A1G3KE63-F1
#
_cell.length_a   1.000
_cell.length_b   1.000
_cell.length_c   1.000
_cell.angle_alpha   90.00
_cell.angle_beta   90.00
_cell.angle_gamma   90.00
#
_symmetry.space_group_name_H-M   'P 1'
#
loop_
_entity.id
_entity.type
_entity.pdbx_description
1 polymer ?
#
loop_
_entity_poly.entity_id
_entity_poly.type
_entity_poly.pdbx_seq_one_letter_code
_entity_poly.pdbx_strand_id
1 'polypeptide(L)'
;MTRIFRTVRSFPEIADLLALETGQVSDRFTQVFTETIDGFRMGHVEEESDAGMPDPWQVQQATELMICTLFDVLRDTRLESIAGRIAWGIVHSFHKVAGQLDSEADKAALKVRDLIRDADGSEVLMAQLEEAQTICQSLDEARDAVACMRDHAAGSYHNETGRPWSSPRGSLVSSKRTASVVAAQDFLAARREKKAARHSPKGPIVIFSGGQVWEDHDQITTTLDAIRQRIPTMVLATSAQDKGCDAIAASWAARSGTPLIAFTLNRKLGQRAGFSRNEQLLALQPVEAVVCEGSGLQSHLARLVRAKGVPAHFFRLADQRGGAAGQRHSAA
;
A
#
# COMPACT_ATOMS: atom_id res chain seq x y z
N MET A 1 21.42 13.78 28.90
CA MET A 1 21.71 14.58 27.70
C MET A 1 22.04 13.64 26.56
N THR A 2 21.11 13.41 25.65
CA THR A 2 21.29 12.47 24.53
C THR A 2 22.07 13.17 23.43
N ARG A 3 23.31 12.75 23.17
CA ARG A 3 24.10 13.21 22.02
C ARG A 3 23.42 12.71 20.75
N ILE A 4 22.85 13.63 19.98
CA ILE A 4 22.43 13.38 18.61
C ILE A 4 23.72 13.31 17.78
N PHE A 5 24.01 12.16 17.17
CA PHE A 5 25.06 12.07 16.17
C PHE A 5 24.55 12.75 14.90
N ARG A 6 25.06 13.95 14.62
CA ARG A 6 24.93 14.60 13.30
C ARG A 6 25.81 13.84 12.31
N THR A 7 25.33 13.63 11.10
CA THR A 7 26.11 13.16 9.96
C THR A 7 27.30 14.10 9.75
N VAL A 8 28.53 13.56 9.75
CA VAL A 8 29.80 14.34 9.81
C VAL A 8 30.42 14.55 8.42
N ARG A 9 29.70 14.25 7.33
CA ARG A 9 30.20 14.43 5.95
C ARG A 9 29.40 15.48 5.22
N SER A 10 30.11 16.33 4.48
CA SER A 10 29.47 17.33 3.62
C SER A 10 28.86 16.65 2.39
N PHE A 11 27.81 17.25 1.80
CA PHE A 11 27.21 16.70 0.58
C PHE A 11 28.24 16.55 -0.57
N PRO A 12 29.17 17.51 -0.80
CA PRO A 12 30.27 17.33 -1.75
C PRO A 12 31.12 16.07 -1.51
N GLU A 13 31.43 15.71 -0.27
CA GLU A 13 32.20 14.48 0.03
C GLU A 13 31.42 13.19 -0.25
N ILE A 14 30.10 13.20 -0.02
CA ILE A 14 29.23 12.08 -0.37
C ILE A 14 29.15 11.94 -1.89
N ALA A 15 29.07 13.09 -2.56
CA ALA A 15 29.02 13.16 -3.99
C ALA A 15 30.34 12.63 -4.59
N ASP A 16 31.50 13.15 -4.21
CA ASP A 16 32.81 12.68 -4.72
C ASP A 16 33.00 11.15 -4.60
N LEU A 17 32.49 10.54 -3.52
CA LEU A 17 32.52 9.09 -3.34
C LEU A 17 31.63 8.32 -4.33
N LEU A 18 30.45 8.85 -4.67
CA LEU A 18 29.55 8.26 -5.66
C LEU A 18 30.06 8.50 -7.09
N ALA A 19 30.66 9.67 -7.36
CA ALA A 19 31.30 10.00 -8.63
C ALA A 19 32.41 9.00 -8.99
N LEU A 20 33.19 8.59 -7.98
CA LEU A 20 34.25 7.59 -8.09
C LEU A 20 33.75 6.17 -8.43
N GLU A 21 32.49 5.85 -8.13
CA GLU A 21 31.91 4.51 -8.36
C GLU A 21 31.05 4.39 -9.64
N THR A 22 30.35 5.43 -10.08
CA THR A 22 29.33 5.32 -11.17
C THR A 22 29.30 6.49 -12.17
N GLY A 23 30.27 7.42 -12.11
CA GLY A 23 30.22 8.77 -12.69
C GLY A 23 29.83 8.94 -14.16
N GLN A 24 28.52 9.05 -14.44
CA GLN A 24 28.00 9.68 -15.67
C GLN A 24 26.83 10.61 -15.35
N VAL A 25 27.02 11.91 -15.64
CA VAL A 25 25.92 12.88 -15.70
C VAL A 25 25.07 12.55 -16.92
N SER A 26 23.75 12.58 -16.77
CA SER A 26 22.87 12.45 -17.92
C SER A 26 22.86 13.75 -18.74
N ASP A 27 22.86 13.63 -20.07
CA ASP A 27 22.86 14.77 -21.01
C ASP A 27 21.80 15.82 -20.66
N ARG A 28 20.65 15.38 -20.12
CA ARG A 28 19.55 16.25 -19.70
C ARG A 28 19.94 17.16 -18.52
N PHE A 29 20.65 16.65 -17.52
CA PHE A 29 21.12 17.49 -16.41
C PHE A 29 22.18 18.46 -16.90
N THR A 30 23.13 18.00 -17.71
CA THR A 30 24.15 18.89 -18.32
C THR A 30 23.49 20.05 -19.06
N GLN A 31 22.46 19.77 -19.87
CA GLN A 31 21.76 20.80 -20.63
C GLN A 31 21.01 21.79 -19.75
N VAL A 32 20.23 21.31 -18.77
CA VAL A 32 19.31 22.14 -17.98
C VAL A 32 20.03 22.96 -16.91
N PHE A 33 21.18 22.49 -16.42
CA PHE A 33 21.98 23.18 -15.41
C PHE A 33 23.18 23.94 -16.00
N THR A 34 23.16 24.19 -17.31
CA THR A 34 24.06 25.15 -17.95
C THR A 34 23.43 26.53 -17.88
N GLU A 35 24.18 27.54 -17.42
CA GLU A 35 23.72 28.94 -17.38
C GLU A 35 23.36 29.42 -18.79
N THR A 36 22.13 29.93 -18.95
CA THR A 36 21.64 30.44 -20.24
C THR A 36 21.41 31.95 -20.27
N ILE A 37 21.49 32.59 -19.10
CA ILE A 37 21.23 34.03 -18.90
C ILE A 37 22.32 34.66 -18.02
N ASP A 38 22.59 35.95 -18.25
CA ASP A 38 23.64 36.70 -17.55
C ASP A 38 23.20 37.21 -16.16
N GLY A 39 21.91 37.16 -15.84
CA GLY A 39 21.37 37.65 -14.57
C GLY A 39 20.07 36.96 -14.19
N PHE A 40 19.93 36.66 -12.90
CA PHE A 40 18.83 35.85 -12.35
C PHE A 40 17.96 36.66 -11.39
N ARG A 41 16.64 36.72 -11.64
CA ARG A 41 15.67 37.42 -10.79
C ARG A 41 14.30 36.72 -10.80
N MET A 42 13.78 36.31 -9.64
CA MET A 42 12.49 35.57 -9.58
C MET A 42 11.26 36.47 -9.44
N GLY A 43 11.44 37.76 -9.15
CA GLY A 43 10.34 38.71 -9.09
C GLY A 43 10.77 40.16 -8.94
N HIS A 44 9.81 41.08 -9.07
CA HIS A 44 10.06 42.54 -9.09
C HIS A 44 10.64 43.13 -7.80
N VAL A 45 10.46 42.45 -6.66
CA VAL A 45 10.95 42.93 -5.36
C VAL A 45 12.35 42.39 -5.07
N GLU A 46 12.79 41.38 -5.82
CA GLU A 46 14.09 40.76 -5.63
C GLU A 46 15.17 41.49 -6.42
N GLU A 47 16.34 41.62 -5.81
CA GLU A 47 17.54 42.07 -6.51
C GLU A 47 18.00 40.98 -7.48
N GLU A 48 18.59 41.39 -8.58
CA GLU A 48 19.20 40.48 -9.53
C GLU A 48 20.46 39.86 -8.93
N SER A 49 20.61 38.56 -9.15
CA SER A 49 21.72 37.77 -8.69
C SER A 49 22.59 37.34 -9.86
N ASP A 50 23.90 37.37 -9.65
CA ASP A 50 24.94 36.81 -10.51
C ASP A 50 25.35 35.38 -10.10
N ALA A 51 24.58 34.76 -9.19
CA ALA A 51 24.86 33.41 -8.72
C ALA A 51 24.61 32.40 -9.85
N GLY A 52 25.61 31.57 -10.09
CA GLY A 52 25.57 30.55 -11.13
C GLY A 52 24.65 29.37 -10.84
N MET A 53 24.41 28.55 -11.87
CA MET A 53 23.62 27.33 -11.74
C MET A 53 24.35 26.29 -10.87
N PRO A 54 23.62 25.48 -10.08
CA PRO A 54 24.24 24.42 -9.31
C PRO A 54 24.82 23.35 -10.24
N ASP A 55 25.90 22.71 -9.79
CA ASP A 55 26.59 21.68 -10.58
C ASP A 55 25.63 20.55 -11.02
N PRO A 56 25.52 20.26 -12.34
CA PRO A 56 24.55 19.31 -12.87
C PRO A 56 24.66 17.91 -12.24
N TRP A 57 25.89 17.48 -11.97
CA TRP A 57 26.17 16.15 -11.43
C TRP A 57 25.73 16.06 -9.96
N GLN A 58 26.04 17.08 -9.16
CA GLN A 58 25.62 17.18 -7.77
C GLN A 58 24.09 17.18 -7.64
N VAL A 59 23.38 17.92 -8.50
CA VAL A 59 21.91 17.95 -8.44
C VAL A 59 21.30 16.61 -8.83
N GLN A 60 21.84 15.93 -9.85
CA GLN A 60 21.41 14.59 -10.24
C GLN A 60 21.53 13.63 -9.04
N GLN A 61 22.72 13.56 -8.44
CA GLN A 61 22.98 12.68 -7.30
C GLN A 61 22.14 13.04 -6.07
N ALA A 62 21.98 14.33 -5.77
CA ALA A 62 21.15 14.77 -4.64
C ALA A 62 19.71 14.28 -4.81
N THR A 63 19.18 14.43 -6.01
CA THR A 63 17.81 14.05 -6.34
C THR A 63 17.60 12.54 -6.23
N GLU A 64 18.54 11.74 -6.73
CA GLU A 64 18.52 10.28 -6.60
C GLU A 64 18.63 9.84 -5.13
N LEU A 65 19.61 10.37 -4.40
CA LEU A 65 19.85 10.06 -2.99
C LEU A 65 18.65 10.37 -2.11
N MET A 66 17.93 11.46 -2.37
CA MET A 66 16.71 11.82 -1.62
C MET A 66 15.66 10.70 -1.68
N ILE A 67 15.57 9.98 -2.79
CA ILE A 67 14.62 8.89 -2.98
C ILE A 67 15.19 7.57 -2.49
N CYS A 68 16.38 7.17 -2.96
CA CYS A 68 16.96 5.86 -2.67
C CYS A 68 17.28 5.70 -1.17
N THR A 69 17.89 6.71 -0.55
CA THR A 69 18.24 6.67 0.89
C THR A 69 17.00 6.48 1.77
N LEU A 70 15.86 7.05 1.38
CA LEU A 70 14.60 6.88 2.10
C LEU A 70 14.14 5.40 2.04
N PHE A 71 14.26 4.75 0.90
CA PHE A 71 13.95 3.32 0.78
C PHE A 71 14.96 2.47 1.55
N ASP A 72 16.25 2.76 1.45
CA ASP A 72 17.31 2.00 2.13
C ASP A 72 17.12 1.96 3.65
N VAL A 73 16.76 3.08 4.26
CA VAL A 73 16.58 3.16 5.72
C VAL A 73 15.27 2.50 6.18
N LEU A 74 14.26 2.43 5.32
CA LEU A 74 12.95 1.88 5.67
C LEU A 74 12.76 0.41 5.25
N ARG A 75 13.61 -0.11 4.35
CA ARG A 75 13.60 -1.50 3.87
C ARG A 75 13.81 -2.47 5.03
N ASP A 76 13.07 -3.59 5.01
CA ASP A 76 13.09 -4.63 6.05
C ASP A 76 12.68 -4.14 7.45
N THR A 77 12.08 -2.94 7.54
CA THR A 77 11.54 -2.41 8.79
C THR A 77 10.02 -2.49 8.81
N ARG A 78 9.43 -2.28 9.99
CA ARG A 78 7.97 -2.14 10.14
C ARG A 78 7.39 -0.96 9.35
N LEU A 79 8.23 -0.04 8.85
CA LEU A 79 7.86 1.15 8.11
C LEU A 79 8.04 1.02 6.59
N GLU A 80 8.52 -0.12 6.08
CA GLU A 80 8.73 -0.31 4.64
C GLU A 80 7.46 -0.02 3.82
N SER A 81 6.31 -0.47 4.31
CA SER A 81 5.00 -0.26 3.67
C SER A 81 4.59 1.21 3.49
N ILE A 82 5.20 2.15 4.21
CA ILE A 82 4.92 3.59 4.06
C ILE A 82 5.97 4.33 3.22
N ALA A 83 7.12 3.71 2.91
CA ALA A 83 8.22 4.33 2.17
C ALA A 83 7.75 4.89 0.82
N GLY A 84 7.01 4.09 0.05
CA GLY A 84 6.46 4.51 -1.25
C GLY A 84 5.51 5.72 -1.16
N ARG A 85 4.80 5.91 -0.04
CA ARG A 85 3.94 7.08 0.15
C ARG A 85 4.75 8.35 0.43
N ILE A 86 5.82 8.24 1.19
CA ILE A 86 6.72 9.36 1.49
C ILE A 86 7.48 9.75 0.22
N ALA A 87 8.07 8.78 -0.48
CA ALA A 87 8.79 9.00 -1.73
C ALA A 87 7.90 9.66 -2.81
N TRP A 88 6.64 9.20 -2.94
CA TRP A 88 5.68 9.85 -3.83
C TRP A 88 5.48 11.34 -3.49
N GLY A 89 5.46 11.68 -2.20
CA GLY A 89 5.33 13.06 -1.72
C GLY A 89 6.54 13.93 -2.05
N ILE A 90 7.75 13.36 -2.02
CA ILE A 90 8.99 14.05 -2.42
C ILE A 90 8.95 14.36 -3.93
N VAL A 91 8.60 13.39 -4.77
CA VAL A 91 8.45 13.66 -6.22
C VAL A 91 7.35 14.71 -6.47
N HIS A 92 6.26 14.64 -5.70
CA HIS A 92 5.17 15.60 -5.81
C HIS A 92 5.56 17.03 -5.39
N SER A 93 6.51 17.23 -4.47
CA SER A 93 6.97 18.59 -4.15
C SER A 93 7.68 19.24 -5.32
N PHE A 94 8.55 18.52 -6.04
CA PHE A 94 9.16 19.04 -7.27
C PHE A 94 8.10 19.34 -8.33
N HIS A 95 7.14 18.42 -8.52
CA HIS A 95 6.04 18.65 -9.47
C HIS A 95 5.23 19.91 -9.14
N LYS A 96 4.93 20.13 -7.86
CA LYS A 96 4.17 21.30 -7.43
C LYS A 96 4.93 22.60 -7.68
N VAL A 97 6.21 22.65 -7.30
CA VAL A 97 7.06 23.84 -7.50
C VAL A 97 7.25 24.13 -8.98
N ALA A 98 7.54 23.12 -9.81
CA ALA A 98 7.62 23.30 -11.26
C ALA A 98 6.34 23.89 -11.85
N GLY A 99 5.16 23.45 -11.41
CA GLY A 99 3.89 24.02 -11.87
C GLY A 99 3.61 25.44 -11.37
N GLN A 100 4.14 25.82 -10.21
CA GLN A 100 4.06 27.20 -9.71
C GLN A 100 4.93 28.13 -10.55
N LEU A 101 6.17 27.73 -10.81
CA LEU A 101 7.12 28.44 -11.67
C LEU A 101 6.57 28.60 -13.08
N ASP A 102 5.99 27.55 -13.65
CA ASP A 102 5.33 27.60 -14.96
C ASP A 102 4.20 28.63 -15.01
N SER A 103 3.35 28.66 -13.96
CA SER A 103 2.27 29.65 -13.86
C SER A 103 2.77 31.09 -13.64
N GLU A 104 3.96 31.26 -13.07
CA GLU A 104 4.61 32.56 -12.86
C GLU A 104 5.29 33.03 -14.15
N ALA A 105 6.00 32.13 -14.84
CA ALA A 105 6.60 32.37 -16.16
C ALA A 105 5.53 32.79 -17.18
N ASP A 106 4.38 32.10 -17.23
CA ASP A 106 3.24 32.48 -18.09
C ASP A 106 2.78 33.92 -17.84
N LYS A 107 2.70 34.35 -16.57
CA LYS A 107 2.31 35.72 -16.22
C LYS A 107 3.39 36.74 -16.61
N ALA A 108 4.66 36.40 -16.40
CA ALA A 108 5.79 37.24 -16.81
C ALA A 108 5.80 37.41 -18.34
N ALA A 109 5.61 36.33 -19.10
CA ALA A 109 5.51 36.36 -20.56
C ALA A 109 4.34 37.23 -21.05
N LEU A 110 3.18 37.16 -20.40
CA LEU A 110 2.05 38.05 -20.70
C LEU A 110 2.42 39.52 -20.44
N LYS A 111 3.13 39.80 -19.35
CA LYS A 111 3.59 41.16 -19.02
C LYS A 111 4.59 41.69 -20.05
N VAL A 112 5.57 40.88 -20.47
CA VAL A 112 6.51 41.21 -21.55
C VAL A 112 5.76 41.55 -22.83
N ARG A 113 4.79 40.72 -23.22
CA ARG A 113 3.97 40.97 -24.42
C ARG A 113 3.20 42.29 -24.34
N ASP A 114 2.59 42.56 -23.19
CA ASP A 114 1.83 43.79 -22.99
C ASP A 114 2.74 45.04 -23.02
N LEU A 115 3.95 44.96 -22.44
CA LEU A 115 4.96 46.03 -22.51
C LEU A 115 5.46 46.26 -23.95
N ILE A 116 5.66 45.20 -24.74
CA ILE A 116 6.03 45.32 -26.17
C ILE A 116 4.92 46.04 -26.95
N ARG A 117 3.65 45.71 -26.68
CA ARG A 117 2.51 46.35 -27.37
C ARG A 117 2.43 47.84 -27.06
N ASP A 118 2.71 48.21 -25.82
CA ASP A 118 2.58 49.58 -25.34
C ASP A 118 3.89 50.39 -25.53
N ALA A 119 4.91 49.79 -26.17
CA ALA A 119 6.22 50.37 -26.39
C ALA A 119 6.16 51.70 -27.16
N ASP A 120 6.57 52.79 -26.49
CA ASP A 120 6.60 54.15 -27.03
C ASP A 120 8.03 54.68 -27.24
N GLY A 121 9.05 53.87 -26.93
CA GLY A 121 10.46 54.24 -27.02
C GLY A 121 10.97 55.06 -25.83
N SER A 122 10.18 55.24 -24.78
CA SER A 122 10.66 55.87 -23.54
C SER A 122 11.66 54.97 -22.81
N GLU A 123 12.72 55.57 -22.27
CA GLU A 123 13.74 54.84 -21.49
C GLU A 123 13.14 54.08 -20.31
N VAL A 124 12.10 54.66 -19.68
CA VAL A 124 11.40 54.05 -18.54
C VAL A 124 10.70 52.75 -18.94
N LEU A 125 10.01 52.76 -20.08
CA LEU A 125 9.28 51.57 -20.53
C LEU A 125 10.23 50.50 -21.09
N MET A 126 11.33 50.91 -21.74
CA MET A 126 12.39 50.00 -22.19
C MET A 126 13.05 49.31 -21.00
N ALA A 127 13.38 50.03 -19.92
CA ALA A 127 13.93 49.44 -18.71
C ALA A 127 12.95 48.45 -18.04
N GLN A 128 11.65 48.77 -18.00
CA GLN A 128 10.63 47.85 -17.49
C GLN A 128 10.48 46.58 -18.34
N LEU A 129 10.67 46.71 -19.67
CA LEU A 129 10.64 45.58 -20.59
C LEU A 129 11.84 44.65 -20.36
N GLU A 130 13.04 45.21 -20.25
CA GLU A 130 14.26 44.45 -19.94
C GLU A 130 14.11 43.69 -18.62
N GLU A 131 13.65 44.36 -17.55
CA GLU A 131 13.41 43.71 -16.27
C GLU A 131 12.39 42.56 -16.38
N ALA A 132 11.28 42.78 -17.07
CA ALA A 132 10.25 41.75 -17.25
C ALA A 132 10.77 40.56 -18.07
N GLN A 133 11.67 40.80 -19.03
CA GLN A 133 12.33 39.75 -19.81
C GLN A 133 13.27 38.93 -18.93
N THR A 134 14.12 39.57 -18.11
CA THR A 134 15.02 38.88 -17.17
C THR A 134 14.23 37.99 -16.21
N ILE A 135 13.12 38.49 -15.65
CA ILE A 135 12.25 37.70 -14.76
C ILE A 135 11.66 36.50 -15.49
N CYS A 136 11.15 36.69 -16.72
CA CYS A 136 10.56 35.62 -17.50
C CYS A 136 11.58 34.50 -17.77
N GLN A 137 12.78 34.86 -18.21
CA GLN A 137 13.84 33.89 -18.51
C GLN A 137 14.34 33.17 -17.26
N SER A 138 14.48 33.88 -16.15
CA SER A 138 14.86 33.29 -14.85
C SER A 138 13.84 32.25 -14.37
N LEU A 139 12.55 32.56 -14.53
CA LEU A 139 11.47 31.63 -14.17
C LEU A 139 11.43 30.41 -15.10
N ASP A 140 11.71 30.59 -16.39
CA ASP A 140 11.84 29.48 -17.36
C ASP A 140 13.01 28.55 -17.00
N GLU A 141 14.19 29.12 -16.71
CA GLU A 141 15.40 28.36 -16.32
C GLU A 141 15.15 27.59 -15.01
N ALA A 142 14.55 28.24 -14.01
CA ALA A 142 14.20 27.60 -12.74
C ALA A 142 13.14 26.50 -12.92
N ARG A 143 12.11 26.73 -13.77
CA ARG A 143 11.08 25.73 -14.07
C ARG A 143 11.72 24.48 -14.67
N ASP A 144 12.60 24.66 -15.66
CA ASP A 144 13.21 23.56 -16.39
C ASP A 144 14.13 22.74 -15.47
N ALA A 145 14.91 23.41 -14.60
CA ALA A 145 15.71 22.78 -13.55
C ALA A 145 14.87 21.90 -12.61
N VAL A 146 13.80 22.45 -12.04
CA VAL A 146 12.93 21.71 -11.12
C VAL A 146 12.17 20.58 -11.83
N ALA A 147 11.78 20.78 -13.10
CA ALA A 147 11.15 19.73 -13.91
C ALA A 147 12.11 18.57 -14.21
N CYS A 148 13.40 18.87 -14.45
CA CYS A 148 14.44 17.86 -14.62
C CYS A 148 14.61 17.02 -13.34
N MET A 149 14.69 17.69 -12.18
CA MET A 149 14.76 17.01 -10.88
C MET A 149 13.53 16.13 -10.63
N ARG A 150 12.32 16.64 -10.92
CA ARG A 150 11.07 15.87 -10.80
C ARG A 150 11.13 14.57 -11.60
N ASP A 151 11.53 14.63 -12.86
CA ASP A 151 11.52 13.48 -13.76
C ASP A 151 12.57 12.44 -13.33
N HIS A 152 13.74 12.90 -12.86
CA HIS A 152 14.76 12.02 -12.32
C HIS A 152 14.34 11.35 -11.01
N ALA A 153 13.74 12.11 -10.09
CA ALA A 153 13.17 11.57 -8.86
C ALA A 153 12.03 10.56 -9.15
N ALA A 154 11.21 10.83 -10.17
CA ALA A 154 10.16 9.91 -10.62
C ALA A 154 10.74 8.59 -11.19
N GLY A 155 11.87 8.66 -11.90
CA GLY A 155 12.63 7.50 -12.36
C GLY A 155 13.16 6.66 -11.19
N SER A 156 13.79 7.31 -10.21
CA SER A 156 14.28 6.66 -8.97
C SER A 156 13.14 6.01 -8.20
N TYR A 157 12.00 6.69 -8.08
CA TYR A 157 10.77 6.14 -7.47
C TYR A 157 10.27 4.90 -8.22
N HIS A 158 10.31 4.92 -9.55
CA HIS A 158 9.89 3.78 -10.37
C HIS A 158 10.80 2.57 -10.14
N ASN A 159 12.11 2.79 -10.07
CA ASN A 159 13.09 1.74 -9.82
C ASN A 159 12.87 1.07 -8.45
N GLU A 160 12.60 1.86 -7.41
CA GLU A 160 12.39 1.34 -6.04
C GLU A 160 11.02 0.67 -5.84
N THR A 161 9.97 1.12 -6.53
CA THR A 161 8.60 0.64 -6.29
C THR A 161 8.05 -0.29 -7.38
N GLY A 162 8.71 -0.36 -8.54
CA GLY A 162 8.21 -1.02 -9.74
C GLY A 162 6.98 -0.36 -10.36
N ARG A 163 6.54 0.81 -9.86
CA ARG A 163 5.34 1.51 -10.31
C ARG A 163 5.68 2.91 -10.82
N PRO A 164 5.13 3.35 -11.96
CA PRO A 164 5.40 4.70 -12.44
C PRO A 164 4.83 5.72 -11.45
N TRP A 165 5.55 6.81 -11.24
CA TRP A 165 4.99 7.96 -10.52
C TRP A 165 3.91 8.62 -11.39
N SER A 166 2.79 9.00 -10.78
CA SER A 166 1.75 9.78 -11.43
C SER A 166 1.32 10.93 -10.53
N SER A 167 1.20 12.12 -11.12
CA SER A 167 0.52 13.26 -10.51
C SER A 167 -0.93 12.88 -10.16
N PRO A 168 -1.50 13.36 -9.03
CA PRO A 168 -2.93 13.27 -8.82
C PRO A 168 -3.60 13.96 -9.99
N ARG A 169 -4.37 13.23 -10.81
CA ARG A 169 -5.07 13.81 -11.97
C ARG A 169 -5.70 15.15 -11.55
N GLY A 170 -5.39 16.20 -12.30
CA GLY A 170 -6.04 17.52 -12.24
C GLY A 170 -7.51 17.42 -12.62
N SER A 171 -8.29 16.71 -11.81
CA SER A 171 -9.71 16.92 -11.68
C SER A 171 -9.86 17.97 -10.59
N LEU A 172 -10.65 18.99 -10.88
CA LEU A 172 -11.21 19.97 -9.95
C LEU A 172 -11.90 19.28 -8.76
N VAL A 173 -11.12 18.67 -7.87
CA VAL A 173 -11.61 18.22 -6.58
C VAL A 173 -11.46 19.43 -5.68
N SER A 174 -12.52 20.24 -5.72
CA SER A 174 -12.96 21.22 -4.72
C SER A 174 -12.04 21.34 -3.51
N SER A 175 -11.64 22.59 -3.23
CA SER A 175 -10.81 23.11 -2.13
C SER A 175 -11.17 22.71 -0.68
N LYS A 176 -11.83 21.57 -0.47
CA LYS A 176 -12.18 20.99 0.84
C LYS A 176 -11.76 19.54 1.04
N ARG A 177 -11.03 18.90 0.13
CA ARG A 177 -10.46 17.55 0.38
C ARG A 177 -8.95 17.53 0.25
N THR A 178 -8.28 17.82 1.36
CA THR A 178 -6.84 17.62 1.54
C THR A 178 -6.47 16.15 1.32
N ALA A 179 -5.25 15.86 0.86
CA ALA A 179 -4.70 14.51 0.68
C ALA A 179 -4.87 13.59 1.91
N SER A 180 -5.04 14.17 3.12
CA SER A 180 -5.41 13.47 4.34
C SER A 180 -6.79 12.78 4.27
N VAL A 181 -7.74 13.34 3.53
CA VAL A 181 -9.08 12.76 3.29
C VAL A 181 -9.01 11.65 2.25
N VAL A 182 -8.17 11.80 1.21
CA VAL A 182 -7.92 10.74 0.22
C VAL A 182 -7.23 9.56 0.92
N ALA A 183 -6.19 9.82 1.70
CA ALA A 183 -5.52 8.79 2.50
C ALA A 183 -6.42 8.18 3.59
N ALA A 184 -7.35 8.95 4.16
CA ALA A 184 -8.35 8.42 5.09
C ALA A 184 -9.40 7.58 4.36
N GLN A 185 -9.79 7.94 3.13
CA GLN A 185 -10.66 7.15 2.28
C GLN A 185 -9.98 5.88 1.77
N ASP A 186 -8.68 5.94 1.44
CA ASP A 186 -7.88 4.77 1.08
C ASP A 186 -7.63 3.88 2.29
N PHE A 187 -7.44 4.44 3.49
CA PHE A 187 -7.41 3.68 4.74
C PHE A 187 -8.77 3.05 5.03
N LEU A 188 -9.87 3.76 4.81
CA LEU A 188 -11.23 3.23 4.99
C LEU A 188 -11.59 2.23 3.89
N ALA A 189 -11.08 2.37 2.67
CA ALA A 189 -11.23 1.46 1.54
C ALA A 189 -10.40 0.21 1.78
N ALA A 190 -9.12 0.32 2.17
CA ALA A 190 -8.27 -0.79 2.59
C ALA A 190 -8.78 -1.47 3.86
N ARG A 191 -9.45 -0.75 4.77
CA ARG A 191 -10.13 -1.34 5.93
C ARG A 191 -11.45 -2.00 5.53
N ARG A 192 -12.20 -1.43 4.59
CA ARG A 192 -13.37 -2.06 3.96
C ARG A 192 -12.98 -3.27 3.15
N GLU A 193 -11.79 -3.30 2.56
CA GLU A 193 -11.24 -4.38 1.76
C GLU A 193 -10.61 -5.45 2.64
N LYS A 194 -9.98 -5.10 3.78
CA LYS A 194 -9.62 -6.07 4.85
C LYS A 194 -10.85 -6.60 5.60
N LYS A 195 -11.97 -5.88 5.57
CA LYS A 195 -13.27 -6.33 6.11
C LYS A 195 -14.02 -7.14 5.06
N ALA A 196 -13.93 -6.79 3.79
CA ALA A 196 -14.52 -7.50 2.65
C ALA A 196 -13.73 -8.78 2.34
N ALA A 197 -12.40 -8.79 2.45
CA ALA A 197 -11.56 -9.99 2.37
C ALA A 197 -11.79 -10.95 3.56
N ARG A 198 -12.29 -10.45 4.69
CA ARG A 198 -12.82 -11.27 5.79
C ARG A 198 -14.22 -11.84 5.54
N HIS A 199 -14.95 -11.30 4.55
CA HIS A 199 -16.33 -11.68 4.23
C HIS A 199 -16.52 -12.20 2.79
N SER A 200 -15.46 -12.24 1.99
CA SER A 200 -15.43 -12.71 0.61
C SER A 200 -14.13 -13.48 0.39
N PRO A 201 -14.08 -14.74 0.84
CA PRO A 201 -12.93 -15.62 0.64
C PRO A 201 -12.60 -15.79 -0.85
N LYS A 202 -11.35 -15.50 -1.25
CA LYS A 202 -10.86 -15.64 -2.63
C LYS A 202 -10.54 -17.09 -3.04
N GLY A 203 -11.20 -18.09 -2.44
CA GLY A 203 -10.92 -19.51 -2.67
C GLY A 203 -12.12 -20.41 -2.36
N PRO A 204 -12.12 -21.67 -2.83
CA PRO A 204 -13.21 -22.62 -2.58
C PRO A 204 -13.44 -22.84 -1.08
N ILE A 205 -14.71 -22.84 -0.64
CA ILE A 205 -15.06 -22.91 0.78
C ILE A 205 -15.24 -24.35 1.25
N VAL A 206 -14.51 -24.69 2.30
CA VAL A 206 -14.71 -25.93 3.05
C VAL A 206 -15.32 -25.54 4.39
N ILE A 207 -16.55 -26.00 4.68
CA ILE A 207 -17.17 -25.74 5.98
C ILE A 207 -16.82 -26.83 6.99
N PHE A 208 -16.62 -26.44 8.24
CA PHE A 208 -16.31 -27.35 9.33
C PHE A 208 -17.14 -27.01 10.57
N SER A 209 -17.72 -28.03 11.20
CA SER A 209 -18.34 -27.87 12.52
C SER A 209 -18.31 -29.20 13.28
N GLY A 210 -18.08 -29.14 14.58
CA GLY A 210 -18.23 -30.32 15.43
C GLY A 210 -18.63 -29.98 16.86
N GLY A 211 -18.76 -31.02 17.68
CA GLY A 211 -19.06 -30.88 19.10
C GLY A 211 -17.89 -30.31 19.91
N GLN A 212 -18.20 -29.87 21.14
CA GLN A 212 -17.20 -29.34 22.08
C GLN A 212 -16.33 -30.44 22.72
N VAL A 213 -16.75 -31.70 22.60
CA VAL A 213 -16.04 -32.87 23.14
C VAL A 213 -15.59 -33.73 21.97
N TRP A 214 -14.29 -33.73 21.71
CA TRP A 214 -13.66 -34.52 20.66
C TRP A 214 -12.20 -34.75 21.01
N GLU A 215 -11.76 -36.01 20.96
CA GLU A 215 -10.44 -36.46 21.42
C GLU A 215 -9.57 -36.95 20.26
N ASP A 216 -10.18 -37.46 19.19
CA ASP A 216 -9.44 -37.94 18.01
C ASP A 216 -9.04 -36.75 17.11
N HIS A 217 -7.94 -36.10 17.51
CA HIS A 217 -7.32 -35.01 16.75
C HIS A 217 -6.85 -35.48 15.37
N ASP A 218 -6.34 -36.70 15.27
CA ASP A 218 -5.74 -37.25 14.06
C ASP A 218 -6.77 -37.48 12.96
N GLN A 219 -7.98 -37.92 13.31
CA GLN A 219 -9.09 -38.06 12.36
C GLN A 219 -9.44 -36.70 11.72
N ILE A 220 -9.48 -35.62 12.50
CA ILE A 220 -9.78 -34.28 12.01
C ILE A 220 -8.64 -33.76 11.12
N THR A 221 -7.39 -33.82 11.59
CA THR A 221 -6.24 -33.30 10.85
C THR A 221 -6.01 -34.05 9.55
N THR A 222 -6.05 -35.39 9.58
CA THR A 222 -5.87 -36.23 8.38
C THR A 222 -6.91 -35.93 7.32
N THR A 223 -8.18 -35.75 7.73
CA THR A 223 -9.26 -35.42 6.80
C THR A 223 -9.05 -34.04 6.17
N LEU A 224 -8.69 -33.05 6.98
CA LEU A 224 -8.45 -31.68 6.50
C LEU A 224 -7.21 -31.61 5.59
N ASP A 225 -6.15 -32.38 5.89
CA ASP A 225 -4.97 -32.50 5.03
C ASP A 225 -5.33 -33.13 3.67
N ALA A 226 -6.14 -34.20 3.66
CA ALA A 226 -6.59 -34.83 2.42
C ALA A 226 -7.47 -33.90 1.56
N ILE A 227 -8.32 -33.08 2.20
CA ILE A 227 -9.12 -32.06 1.49
C ILE A 227 -8.19 -30.99 0.92
N ARG A 228 -7.24 -30.48 1.71
CA ARG A 228 -6.29 -29.45 1.27
C ARG A 228 -5.40 -29.93 0.13
N GLN A 229 -4.99 -31.20 0.11
CA GLN A 229 -4.24 -31.78 -1.00
C GLN A 229 -5.03 -31.71 -2.32
N ARG A 230 -6.36 -31.93 -2.27
CA ARG A 230 -7.24 -31.80 -3.44
C ARG A 230 -7.61 -30.35 -3.77
N ILE A 231 -7.71 -29.50 -2.76
CA ILE A 231 -8.13 -28.10 -2.88
C ILE A 231 -7.10 -27.17 -2.20
N PRO A 232 -5.92 -26.94 -2.81
CA PRO A 232 -4.82 -26.22 -2.16
C PRO A 232 -5.14 -24.77 -1.79
N THR A 233 -6.06 -24.13 -2.51
CA THR A 233 -6.49 -22.74 -2.28
C THR A 233 -7.73 -22.63 -1.39
N MET A 234 -8.11 -23.70 -0.69
CA MET A 234 -9.31 -23.73 0.15
C MET A 234 -9.27 -22.69 1.27
N VAL A 235 -10.46 -22.21 1.63
CA VAL A 235 -10.69 -21.43 2.86
C VAL A 235 -11.57 -22.24 3.79
N LEU A 236 -11.12 -22.43 5.03
CA LEU A 236 -11.86 -23.17 6.05
C LEU A 236 -12.83 -22.23 6.76
N ALA A 237 -14.13 -22.51 6.71
CA ALA A 237 -15.16 -21.78 7.43
C ALA A 237 -15.69 -22.61 8.61
N THR A 238 -15.44 -22.15 9.85
CA THR A 238 -15.79 -22.88 11.06
C THR A 238 -16.96 -22.27 11.80
N SER A 239 -17.57 -23.07 12.66
CA SER A 239 -18.69 -22.69 13.52
C SER A 239 -18.24 -21.96 14.81
N ALA A 240 -16.92 -21.75 14.93
CA ALA A 240 -16.22 -20.95 15.94
C ALA A 240 -16.53 -21.35 17.40
N GLN A 241 -16.62 -22.65 17.68
CA GLN A 241 -16.65 -23.10 19.06
C GLN A 241 -15.26 -23.00 19.68
N ASP A 242 -15.19 -22.51 20.93
CA ASP A 242 -13.92 -22.28 21.63
C ASP A 242 -13.23 -23.58 22.11
N LYS A 243 -13.89 -24.73 21.96
CA LYS A 243 -13.45 -26.06 22.44
C LYS A 243 -13.84 -27.16 21.44
N GLY A 244 -13.24 -28.34 21.59
CA GLY A 244 -13.56 -29.52 20.79
C GLY A 244 -13.14 -29.40 19.34
N CYS A 245 -13.94 -29.97 18.42
CA CYS A 245 -13.60 -30.09 17.00
C CYS A 245 -13.16 -28.76 16.36
N ASP A 246 -13.88 -27.67 16.62
CA ASP A 246 -13.60 -26.38 15.98
C ASP A 246 -12.26 -25.77 16.46
N ALA A 247 -11.86 -26.01 17.71
CA ALA A 247 -10.55 -25.61 18.23
C ALA A 247 -9.41 -26.41 17.57
N ILE A 248 -9.63 -27.70 17.32
CA ILE A 248 -8.68 -28.58 16.62
C ILE A 248 -8.50 -28.12 15.18
N ALA A 249 -9.62 -27.85 14.48
CA ALA A 249 -9.62 -27.35 13.12
C ALA A 249 -8.96 -25.96 13.01
N ALA A 250 -9.20 -25.07 13.98
CA ALA A 250 -8.53 -23.76 14.03
C ALA A 250 -7.00 -23.90 14.23
N SER A 251 -6.58 -24.81 15.11
CA SER A 251 -5.15 -25.11 15.33
C SER A 251 -4.50 -25.70 14.07
N TRP A 252 -5.17 -26.62 13.38
CA TRP A 252 -4.72 -27.16 12.10
C TRP A 252 -4.59 -26.08 11.02
N ALA A 253 -5.58 -25.19 10.90
CA ALA A 253 -5.56 -24.09 9.92
C ALA A 253 -4.39 -23.14 10.17
N ALA A 254 -4.11 -22.82 11.45
CA ALA A 254 -2.96 -22.00 11.84
C ALA A 254 -1.62 -22.67 11.48
N ARG A 255 -1.45 -23.97 11.76
CA ARG A 255 -0.21 -24.72 11.43
C ARG A 255 0.03 -24.87 9.94
N SER A 256 -1.04 -25.12 9.18
CA SER A 256 -0.95 -25.32 7.74
C SER A 256 -0.91 -24.00 6.94
N GLY A 257 -1.26 -22.88 7.57
CA GLY A 257 -1.43 -21.59 6.88
C GLY A 257 -2.71 -21.52 6.04
N THR A 258 -3.70 -22.39 6.29
CA THR A 258 -5.00 -22.34 5.61
C THR A 258 -5.78 -21.12 6.12
N PRO A 259 -6.32 -20.25 5.25
CA PRO A 259 -7.19 -19.17 5.69
C PRO A 259 -8.41 -19.70 6.44
N LEU A 260 -8.70 -19.12 7.61
CA LEU A 260 -9.80 -19.52 8.50
C LEU A 260 -10.81 -18.38 8.66
N ILE A 261 -12.09 -18.68 8.42
CA ILE A 261 -13.22 -17.80 8.71
C ILE A 261 -14.00 -18.40 9.88
N ALA A 262 -14.08 -17.67 10.99
CA ALA A 262 -14.80 -18.09 12.18
C ALA A 262 -16.20 -17.45 12.22
N PHE A 263 -17.26 -18.24 12.11
CA PHE A 263 -18.65 -17.77 12.22
C PHE A 263 -19.13 -17.81 13.67
N THR A 264 -19.00 -16.68 14.36
CA THR A 264 -19.48 -16.54 15.74
C THR A 264 -20.99 -16.31 15.80
N LEU A 265 -21.59 -16.66 16.94
CA LEU A 265 -23.03 -16.50 17.16
C LEU A 265 -23.40 -15.02 17.24
N ASN A 266 -24.39 -14.60 16.43
CA ASN A 266 -25.00 -13.30 16.60
C ASN A 266 -25.97 -13.33 17.81
N ARG A 267 -25.48 -12.89 18.97
CA ARG A 267 -26.21 -12.90 20.25
C ARG A 267 -27.56 -12.16 20.21
N LYS A 268 -27.76 -11.25 19.25
CA LYS A 268 -29.03 -10.52 19.05
C LYS A 268 -30.17 -11.42 18.55
N LEU A 269 -29.87 -12.57 17.96
CA LEU A 269 -30.85 -13.52 17.42
C LEU A 269 -31.35 -14.55 18.45
N GLY A 270 -30.89 -14.47 19.70
CA GLY A 270 -31.32 -15.34 20.79
C GLY A 270 -31.16 -16.84 20.44
N GLN A 271 -32.20 -17.63 20.70
CA GLN A 271 -32.20 -19.08 20.48
C GLN A 271 -32.00 -19.50 19.01
N ARG A 272 -32.25 -18.60 18.05
CA ARG A 272 -32.08 -18.88 16.62
C ARG A 272 -30.66 -18.64 16.11
N ALA A 273 -29.77 -18.07 16.94
CA ALA A 273 -28.44 -17.67 16.52
C ALA A 273 -27.61 -18.82 15.92
N GLY A 274 -27.68 -20.02 16.51
CA GLY A 274 -26.95 -21.19 16.01
C GLY A 274 -27.50 -21.72 14.68
N PHE A 275 -28.82 -21.74 14.52
CA PHE A 275 -29.47 -22.17 13.28
C PHE A 275 -29.17 -21.20 12.13
N SER A 276 -29.31 -19.88 12.38
CA SER A 276 -28.98 -18.85 11.40
C SER A 276 -27.50 -18.85 11.01
N ARG A 277 -26.59 -19.12 11.95
CA ARG A 277 -25.17 -19.32 11.66
C ARG A 277 -24.93 -20.48 10.69
N ASN A 278 -25.61 -21.61 10.89
CA ASN A 278 -25.48 -22.76 9.97
C ASN A 278 -25.98 -22.44 8.56
N GLU A 279 -27.08 -21.70 8.45
CA GLU A 279 -27.59 -21.22 7.17
C GLU A 279 -26.58 -20.28 6.49
N GLN A 280 -25.93 -19.40 7.26
CA GLN A 280 -24.88 -18.52 6.77
C GLN A 280 -23.65 -19.29 6.28
N LEU A 281 -23.19 -20.31 7.02
CA LEU A 281 -22.10 -21.18 6.59
C LEU A 281 -22.43 -21.85 5.25
N LEU A 282 -23.67 -22.34 5.09
CA LEU A 282 -24.09 -22.98 3.84
C LEU A 282 -24.32 -21.99 2.70
N ALA A 283 -24.68 -20.74 3.00
CA ALA A 283 -24.86 -19.66 2.03
C ALA A 283 -23.54 -19.29 1.32
N LEU A 284 -22.38 -19.63 1.90
CA LEU A 284 -21.08 -19.50 1.25
C LEU A 284 -20.85 -20.43 0.05
N GLN A 285 -21.83 -21.30 -0.27
CA GLN A 285 -21.73 -22.29 -1.35
C GLN A 285 -20.46 -23.16 -1.21
N PRO A 286 -20.33 -23.91 -0.10
CA PRO A 286 -19.16 -24.74 0.12
C PRO A 286 -19.02 -25.83 -0.94
N VAL A 287 -17.77 -26.06 -1.35
CA VAL A 287 -17.41 -27.16 -2.25
C VAL A 287 -17.28 -28.47 -1.50
N GLU A 288 -17.03 -28.41 -0.18
CA GLU A 288 -16.95 -29.59 0.68
C GLU A 288 -17.28 -29.25 2.13
N ALA A 289 -17.75 -30.24 2.90
CA ALA A 289 -18.10 -30.08 4.31
C ALA A 289 -17.51 -31.17 5.19
N VAL A 290 -17.13 -30.82 6.40
CA VAL A 290 -16.78 -31.77 7.46
C VAL A 290 -17.66 -31.47 8.66
N VAL A 291 -18.50 -32.43 9.04
CA VAL A 291 -19.42 -32.28 10.17
C VAL A 291 -19.20 -33.42 11.15
N CYS A 292 -18.66 -33.09 12.30
CA CYS A 292 -18.50 -34.03 13.41
C CYS A 292 -19.74 -33.99 14.30
N GLU A 293 -20.08 -35.12 14.91
CA GLU A 293 -21.20 -35.21 15.84
C GLU A 293 -21.03 -34.25 17.02
N GLY A 294 -22.16 -33.75 17.52
CA GLY A 294 -22.20 -32.76 18.58
C GLY A 294 -23.63 -32.51 19.04
N SER A 295 -23.99 -31.25 19.22
CA SER A 295 -25.35 -30.86 19.62
C SER A 295 -26.36 -30.92 18.46
N GLY A 296 -27.63 -30.61 18.76
CA GLY A 296 -28.66 -30.42 17.73
C GLY A 296 -28.30 -29.40 16.63
N LEU A 297 -27.35 -28.49 16.88
CA LEU A 297 -26.82 -27.58 15.86
C LEU A 297 -25.96 -28.30 14.80
N GLN A 298 -25.16 -29.29 15.18
CA GLN A 298 -24.36 -30.08 14.24
C GLN A 298 -25.28 -31.00 13.43
N SER A 299 -26.28 -31.61 14.07
CA SER A 299 -27.34 -32.38 13.39
C SER A 299 -28.12 -31.52 12.40
N HIS A 300 -28.41 -30.27 12.76
CA HIS A 300 -29.03 -29.30 11.86
C HIS A 300 -28.15 -29.00 10.64
N LEU A 301 -26.87 -28.68 10.84
CA LEU A 301 -25.93 -28.40 9.75
C LEU A 301 -25.80 -29.60 8.81
N ALA A 302 -25.67 -30.82 9.37
CA ALA A 302 -25.56 -32.04 8.59
C ALA A 302 -26.78 -32.26 7.67
N ARG A 303 -27.99 -32.00 8.18
CA ARG A 303 -29.21 -32.06 7.37
C ARG A 303 -29.19 -31.04 6.22
N LEU A 304 -28.77 -29.80 6.48
CA LEU A 304 -28.70 -28.76 5.45
C LEU A 304 -27.65 -29.09 4.36
N VAL A 305 -26.49 -29.60 4.76
CA VAL A 305 -25.41 -30.05 3.85
C VAL A 305 -25.91 -31.18 2.94
N ARG A 306 -26.57 -32.20 3.52
CA ARG A 306 -27.16 -33.30 2.75
C ARG A 306 -28.24 -32.81 1.78
N ALA A 307 -29.14 -31.94 2.25
CA ALA A 307 -30.21 -31.40 1.42
C ALA A 307 -29.68 -30.59 0.22
N LYS A 308 -28.54 -29.92 0.37
CA LYS A 308 -27.90 -29.14 -0.70
C LYS A 308 -26.97 -29.97 -1.59
N GLY A 309 -26.75 -31.24 -1.28
CA GLY A 309 -25.90 -32.14 -2.07
C GLY A 309 -24.41 -31.78 -2.05
N VAL A 310 -23.94 -31.10 -0.99
CA VAL A 310 -22.51 -30.74 -0.86
C VAL A 310 -21.73 -32.01 -0.48
N PRO A 311 -20.62 -32.34 -1.18
CA PRO A 311 -19.73 -33.43 -0.78
C PRO A 311 -19.30 -33.27 0.68
N ALA A 312 -19.43 -34.32 1.50
CA ALA A 312 -19.24 -34.17 2.94
C ALA A 312 -18.70 -35.41 3.65
N HIS A 313 -17.91 -35.15 4.70
CA HIS A 313 -17.45 -36.14 5.67
C HIS A 313 -18.26 -35.99 6.95
N PHE A 314 -18.91 -37.06 7.38
CA PHE A 314 -19.68 -37.10 8.61
C PHE A 314 -19.02 -38.06 9.59
N PHE A 315 -18.60 -37.56 10.75
CA PHE A 315 -17.98 -38.36 11.80
C PHE A 315 -18.91 -38.47 13.00
N ARG A 316 -19.07 -39.67 13.53
CA ARG A 316 -19.80 -39.89 14.79
C ARG A 316 -18.84 -39.91 15.96
N LEU A 317 -19.32 -39.49 17.13
CA LEU A 317 -18.56 -39.56 18.38
C LEU A 317 -18.10 -40.99 18.67
N ALA A 318 -18.93 -41.99 18.36
CA ALA A 318 -18.64 -43.41 18.55
C ALA A 318 -17.54 -43.97 17.62
N ASP A 319 -17.23 -43.26 16.53
CA ASP A 319 -16.26 -43.70 15.52
C ASP A 319 -14.85 -43.15 15.79
N GLN A 320 -14.64 -42.45 16.92
CA GLN A 320 -13.34 -41.92 17.33
C GLN A 320 -12.41 -43.03 17.80
N ARG A 321 -11.12 -42.93 17.44
CA ARG A 321 -10.08 -43.84 17.93
C ARG A 321 -9.63 -43.41 19.33
N GLY A 322 -10.54 -43.52 20.29
CA GLY A 322 -10.31 -43.20 21.68
C GLY A 322 -11.53 -43.56 22.52
N GLY A 323 -11.56 -44.78 23.09
CA GLY A 323 -12.60 -45.16 24.05
C GLY A 323 -13.11 -46.61 24.07
N ALA A 324 -12.47 -47.58 23.39
CA ALA A 324 -12.88 -49.00 23.48
C ALA A 324 -11.69 -49.96 23.69
N ALA A 325 -10.93 -49.75 24.77
CA ALA A 325 -9.99 -50.74 25.30
C ALA A 325 -9.86 -50.58 26.82
N GLY A 326 -10.92 -50.89 27.56
CA GLY A 326 -10.89 -50.74 29.01
C GLY A 326 -12.17 -51.19 29.71
N GLN A 327 -12.66 -52.40 29.42
CA GLN A 327 -13.51 -53.21 30.32
C GLN A 327 -13.86 -54.55 29.65
N ARG A 328 -12.89 -55.47 29.59
CA ARG A 328 -13.13 -56.91 29.56
C ARG A 328 -12.04 -57.61 30.36
N HIS A 329 -12.46 -58.44 31.31
CA HIS A 329 -11.72 -59.19 32.36
C HIS A 329 -11.51 -58.40 33.67
N SER A 330 -11.84 -58.92 34.86
CA SER A 330 -12.09 -60.30 35.28
C SER A 330 -13.18 -60.36 36.36
N ALA A 331 -14.08 -61.33 36.21
CA ALA A 331 -14.75 -61.93 37.34
C ALA A 331 -13.70 -62.73 38.14
N ALA A 332 -13.79 -62.63 39.46
CA ALA A 332 -13.38 -63.63 40.43
C ALA A 332 -14.40 -63.54 41.58
#